data_AF-A0A3C1WPH7-F1
#
_entry.id   AF-A0A3C1WPH7-F1
#
_cell.length_a   1.000
_cell.length_b   1.000
_cell.length_c   1.000
_cell.angle_alpha   90.00
_cell.angle_beta   90.00
_cell.angle_gamma   90.00
#
_symmetry.space_group_name_H-M   'P 1'
#
loop_
_entity.id
_entity.type
_entity.pdbx_description
1 polymer ?
#
loop_
_entity_poly.entity_id
_entity_poly.type
_entity_poly.pdbx_seq_one_letter_code
_entity_poly.pdbx_strand_id
1 'polypeptide(L)'
;MKNGLPDNTITSFAEDKNGNIWFGTENGLGVFNGKTFSSFTTENGLFDIVISSLLFDKSGVLWIGSAKCLCRYDGKTFSLFNDNEGMLFFRVASLFEDNSRNIWIGSSHPQAGGKGLCRYDGKSLTELVVPNFIMYLRQTKKGDFLMAFNNYPAKENFSMFRYNGKTLTEIYAETQPEINPAIFGMIEDNNVNIWFGTARGICCYNGKTFNYFQ
;
A
#
# COMPACT_ATOMS: atom_id res chain seq x y z
N MET A 1 11.25 -20.45 19.86
CA MET A 1 11.58 -19.06 19.48
C MET A 1 13.08 -18.86 19.65
N LYS A 2 13.85 -18.70 18.56
CA LYS A 2 15.27 -18.32 18.68
C LYS A 2 15.31 -16.78 18.72
N ASN A 3 15.77 -16.22 19.84
CA ASN A 3 16.15 -14.82 20.03
C ASN A 3 15.05 -13.75 20.17
N GLY A 4 13.75 -14.11 20.24
CA GLY A 4 12.65 -13.17 20.52
C GLY A 4 11.88 -12.66 19.31
N LEU A 5 12.21 -13.13 18.10
CA LEU A 5 11.42 -12.93 16.89
C LEU A 5 10.30 -14.00 16.82
N PRO A 6 9.04 -13.63 16.48
CA PRO A 6 7.93 -14.57 16.54
C PRO A 6 7.92 -15.61 15.40
N ASP A 7 8.40 -15.23 14.20
CA ASP A 7 8.51 -16.11 13.03
C ASP A 7 9.70 -15.71 12.13
N ASN A 8 10.17 -16.64 11.29
CA ASN A 8 11.20 -16.38 10.28
C ASN A 8 10.62 -15.85 8.95
N THR A 9 9.32 -16.03 8.70
CA THR A 9 8.63 -15.48 7.53
C THR A 9 8.27 -14.02 7.78
N ILE A 10 9.08 -13.11 7.23
CA ILE A 10 8.86 -11.67 7.33
C ILE A 10 8.04 -11.19 6.15
N THR A 11 6.92 -10.52 6.43
CA THR A 11 5.97 -10.04 5.42
C THR A 11 6.06 -8.54 5.21
N SER A 12 6.53 -7.79 6.20
CA SER A 12 6.59 -6.33 6.16
C SER A 12 7.58 -5.78 7.17
N PHE A 13 8.05 -4.56 6.92
CA PHE A 13 8.98 -3.82 7.76
C PHE A 13 8.45 -2.42 8.01
N ALA A 14 8.74 -1.88 9.19
CA ALA A 14 8.59 -0.46 9.48
C ALA A 14 9.68 -0.01 10.45
N GLU A 15 10.01 1.27 10.45
CA GLU A 15 10.95 1.87 11.39
C GLU A 15 10.21 2.92 12.22
N ASP A 16 10.40 2.89 13.54
CA ASP A 16 9.85 3.92 14.41
C ASP A 16 10.80 5.11 14.56
N LYS A 17 10.31 6.20 15.15
CA LYS A 17 11.08 7.44 15.35
C LYS A 17 12.34 7.28 16.24
N ASN A 18 12.46 6.18 16.98
CA ASN A 18 13.61 5.88 17.82
C ASN A 18 14.64 5.01 17.10
N GLY A 19 14.39 4.64 15.84
CA GLY A 19 15.23 3.75 15.05
C GLY A 19 15.03 2.27 15.38
N ASN A 20 13.95 1.89 16.09
CA ASN A 20 13.64 0.48 16.25
C ASN A 20 13.02 -0.05 14.96
N ILE A 21 13.43 -1.26 14.58
CA ILE A 21 12.92 -1.92 13.38
C ILE A 21 11.81 -2.89 13.78
N TRP A 22 10.66 -2.75 13.15
CA TRP A 22 9.48 -3.55 13.36
C TRP A 22 9.27 -4.51 12.20
N PHE A 23 8.82 -5.72 12.51
CA PHE A 23 8.70 -6.83 11.56
C PHE A 23 7.31 -7.43 11.65
N GLY A 24 6.55 -7.33 10.56
CA GLY A 24 5.33 -8.11 10.40
C GLY A 24 5.70 -9.54 10.03
N THR A 25 5.06 -10.52 10.66
CA THR A 25 5.32 -11.93 10.40
C THR A 25 4.02 -12.72 10.29
N GLU A 26 4.10 -14.00 9.93
CA GLU A 26 2.92 -14.89 9.90
C GLU A 26 2.43 -15.30 11.30
N ASN A 27 3.23 -15.13 12.34
CA ASN A 27 2.90 -15.53 13.72
C ASN A 27 3.11 -14.42 14.76
N GLY A 28 3.02 -13.16 14.35
CA GLY A 28 3.01 -12.00 15.24
C GLY A 28 3.82 -10.81 14.74
N LEU A 29 4.02 -9.84 15.64
CA LEU A 29 4.76 -8.61 15.39
C LEU A 29 6.09 -8.65 16.15
N GLY A 30 7.22 -8.56 15.45
CA GLY A 30 8.54 -8.46 16.05
C GLY A 30 9.01 -7.00 16.12
N VAL A 31 9.86 -6.68 17.10
CA VAL A 31 10.59 -5.42 17.18
C VAL A 31 12.04 -5.65 17.59
N PHE A 32 12.97 -4.96 16.95
CA PHE A 32 14.39 -4.97 17.27
C PHE A 32 14.86 -3.57 17.62
N ASN A 33 15.45 -3.42 18.80
CA ASN A 33 15.92 -2.12 19.33
C ASN A 33 17.41 -1.85 19.08
N GLY A 34 18.03 -2.58 18.14
CA GLY A 34 19.47 -2.55 17.92
C GLY A 34 20.28 -3.54 18.76
N LYS A 35 19.66 -4.19 19.77
CA LYS A 35 20.33 -5.17 20.64
C LYS A 35 19.57 -6.48 20.81
N THR A 36 18.27 -6.39 21.04
CA THR A 36 17.41 -7.55 21.37
C THR A 36 16.11 -7.49 20.60
N PHE A 37 15.54 -8.66 20.32
CA PHE A 37 14.16 -8.73 19.81
C PHE A 37 13.16 -8.81 20.95
N SER A 38 11.97 -8.29 20.69
CA SER A 38 10.74 -8.54 21.46
C SER A 38 9.61 -8.81 20.49
N SER A 39 8.54 -9.44 20.96
CA SER A 39 7.41 -9.83 20.12
C SER A 39 6.07 -9.53 20.78
N PHE A 40 5.07 -9.25 19.95
CA PHE A 40 3.69 -9.14 20.33
C PHE A 40 2.86 -10.21 19.61
N THR A 41 2.08 -10.96 20.38
CA THR A 41 1.08 -11.93 19.88
C THR A 41 -0.30 -11.55 20.43
N THR A 42 -1.29 -12.40 20.18
CA THR A 42 -2.64 -12.25 20.77
C THR A 42 -2.62 -12.24 22.30
N GLU A 43 -1.65 -12.90 22.93
CA GLU A 43 -1.44 -12.85 24.38
C GLU A 43 -1.06 -11.45 24.87
N ASN A 44 -0.50 -10.62 23.98
CA ASN A 44 -0.14 -9.23 24.25
C ASN A 44 -1.21 -8.23 23.76
N GLY A 45 -2.38 -8.72 23.32
CA GLY A 45 -3.49 -7.88 22.85
C GLY A 45 -3.51 -7.61 21.35
N LEU A 46 -2.59 -8.20 20.57
CA LEU A 46 -2.65 -8.13 19.11
C LEU A 46 -3.92 -8.84 18.59
N PHE A 47 -4.65 -8.22 17.67
CA PHE A 47 -5.94 -8.78 17.21
C PHE A 47 -5.80 -9.95 16.23
N ASP A 48 -4.65 -10.07 15.56
CA ASP A 48 -4.37 -11.13 14.60
C ASP A 48 -2.86 -11.32 14.45
N ILE A 49 -2.42 -12.57 14.35
CA ILE A 49 -0.98 -12.90 14.29
C ILE A 49 -0.42 -12.83 12.87
N VAL A 50 -1.27 -12.93 11.85
CA VAL A 50 -0.85 -12.90 10.44
C VAL A 50 -0.77 -11.45 9.98
N ILE A 51 0.41 -10.84 10.15
CA ILE A 51 0.66 -9.45 9.77
C ILE A 51 1.05 -9.39 8.30
N SER A 52 0.48 -8.47 7.55
CA SER A 52 0.73 -8.30 6.11
C SER A 52 1.28 -6.93 5.75
N SER A 53 1.05 -5.90 6.57
CA SER A 53 1.63 -4.57 6.33
C SER A 53 1.81 -3.80 7.64
N LEU A 54 2.83 -2.93 7.64
CA LEU A 54 3.14 -2.04 8.76
C LEU A 54 3.39 -0.63 8.24
N LEU A 55 2.95 0.36 9.00
CA LEU A 55 3.19 1.77 8.72
C LEU A 55 3.22 2.55 10.04
N PHE A 56 4.35 3.14 10.38
CA PHE A 56 4.33 4.25 11.32
C PHE A 56 3.84 5.48 10.59
N ASP A 57 2.73 6.05 11.06
CA ASP A 57 2.36 7.38 10.61
C ASP A 57 3.30 8.42 11.23
N LYS A 58 3.32 9.61 10.65
CA LYS A 58 4.13 10.75 11.10
C LYS A 58 3.68 11.30 12.47
N SER A 59 2.67 10.73 13.13
CA SER A 59 2.32 11.02 14.55
C SER A 59 2.96 10.00 15.50
N GLY A 60 3.53 8.93 14.96
CA GLY A 60 4.18 7.85 15.70
C GLY A 60 3.24 6.71 16.07
N VAL A 61 2.02 6.67 15.52
CA VAL A 61 1.11 5.53 15.69
C VAL A 61 1.47 4.47 14.65
N LEU A 62 1.61 3.23 15.11
CA LEU A 62 1.83 2.09 14.22
C LEU A 62 0.48 1.57 13.71
N TRP A 63 0.28 1.64 12.41
CA TRP A 63 -0.79 0.99 11.69
C TRP A 63 -0.35 -0.41 11.28
N ILE A 64 -1.21 -1.39 11.51
CA ILE A 64 -0.93 -2.81 11.32
C ILE A 64 -2.06 -3.41 10.50
N GLY A 65 -1.75 -3.75 9.25
CA GLY A 65 -2.65 -4.50 8.38
C GLY A 65 -2.44 -6.00 8.59
N SER A 66 -3.54 -6.73 8.72
CA SER A 66 -3.53 -8.18 8.92
C SER A 66 -4.52 -8.90 8.00
N ALA A 67 -4.55 -10.23 8.07
CA ALA A 67 -5.54 -11.04 7.38
C ALA A 67 -6.98 -10.73 7.83
N LYS A 68 -7.18 -10.40 9.11
CA LYS A 68 -8.51 -10.23 9.72
C LYS A 68 -8.89 -8.80 10.12
N CYS A 69 -7.92 -7.88 10.20
CA CYS A 69 -8.20 -6.53 10.69
C CYS A 69 -7.21 -5.48 10.16
N LEU A 70 -7.59 -4.21 10.35
CA LEU A 70 -6.67 -3.09 10.48
C LEU A 70 -6.64 -2.71 11.96
N CYS A 71 -5.47 -2.65 12.58
CA CYS A 71 -5.33 -2.19 13.96
C CYS A 71 -4.24 -1.13 14.09
N ARG A 72 -4.31 -0.39 15.21
CA ARG A 72 -3.36 0.66 15.57
C ARG A 72 -2.71 0.33 16.90
N TYR A 73 -1.45 0.69 17.03
CA TYR A 73 -0.69 0.61 18.27
C TYR A 73 -0.10 1.98 18.60
N ASP A 74 -0.46 2.52 19.76
CA ASP A 74 -0.05 3.85 20.23
C ASP A 74 1.22 3.83 21.11
N GLY A 75 1.89 2.67 21.17
CA GLY A 75 3.02 2.44 22.08
C GLY A 75 2.61 1.82 23.42
N LYS A 76 1.31 1.65 23.68
CA LYS A 76 0.80 1.03 24.91
C LYS A 76 -0.29 0.00 24.64
N THR A 77 -1.24 0.32 23.77
CA THR A 77 -2.45 -0.47 23.54
C THR A 77 -2.70 -0.70 22.06
N PHE A 78 -3.19 -1.88 21.73
CA PHE A 78 -3.73 -2.19 20.42
C PHE A 78 -5.21 -1.80 20.37
N SER A 79 -5.63 -1.17 19.29
CA SER A 79 -7.04 -0.85 19.02
C SER A 79 -7.42 -1.20 17.58
N LEU A 80 -8.63 -1.74 17.39
CA LEU A 80 -9.17 -1.97 16.05
C LEU A 80 -9.48 -0.63 15.38
N PHE A 81 -9.23 -0.57 14.08
CA PHE A 81 -9.68 0.52 13.21
C PHE A 81 -10.77 -0.01 12.28
N ASN A 82 -11.94 0.61 12.37
CA ASN A 82 -13.14 0.25 11.65
C ASN A 82 -13.61 1.45 10.84
N ASP A 83 -14.50 1.24 9.88
CA ASP A 83 -15.17 2.35 9.23
C ASP A 83 -16.23 3.01 10.15
N ASN A 84 -16.90 4.04 9.62
CA ASN A 84 -17.93 4.78 10.36
C ASN A 84 -19.17 3.94 10.71
N GLU A 85 -19.35 2.77 10.07
CA GLU A 85 -20.43 1.83 10.33
C GLU A 85 -19.99 0.69 11.27
N GLY A 86 -18.73 0.72 11.72
CA GLY A 86 -18.15 -0.28 12.62
C GLY A 86 -17.63 -1.53 11.90
N MET A 87 -17.62 -1.56 10.56
CA MET A 87 -17.12 -2.69 9.80
C MET A 87 -15.59 -2.77 9.82
N LEU A 88 -15.09 -4.00 9.99
CA LEU A 88 -13.67 -4.29 9.96
C LEU A 88 -13.11 -4.31 8.54
N PHE A 89 -11.81 -4.01 8.45
CA PHE A 89 -11.03 -4.27 7.24
C PHE A 89 -10.52 -5.71 7.27
N PHE A 90 -10.57 -6.39 6.13
CA PHE A 90 -10.03 -7.74 5.98
C PHE A 90 -8.93 -7.76 4.93
N ARG A 91 -7.93 -8.62 5.13
CA ARG A 91 -6.80 -8.84 4.20
C ARG A 91 -6.16 -7.52 3.77
N VAL A 92 -5.69 -6.75 4.76
CA VAL A 92 -5.05 -5.44 4.53
C VAL A 92 -3.61 -5.64 4.06
N ALA A 93 -3.42 -5.60 2.75
CA ALA A 93 -2.16 -5.93 2.10
C ALA A 93 -1.16 -4.77 2.08
N SER A 94 -1.62 -3.53 2.14
CA SER A 94 -0.73 -2.37 2.03
C SER A 94 -1.24 -1.16 2.80
N LEU A 95 -0.31 -0.43 3.39
CA LEU A 95 -0.55 0.83 4.09
C LEU A 95 0.44 1.88 3.60
N PHE A 96 -0.03 3.11 3.41
CA PHE A 96 0.83 4.23 3.02
C PHE A 96 0.29 5.53 3.61
N GLU A 97 1.16 6.38 4.17
CA GLU A 97 0.79 7.75 4.55
C GLU A 97 1.24 8.74 3.49
N ASP A 98 0.32 9.58 3.03
CA ASP A 98 0.61 10.59 2.03
C ASP A 98 1.15 11.90 2.61
N ASN A 99 1.59 12.81 1.74
CA ASN A 99 2.11 14.11 2.17
C ASN A 99 1.10 14.98 2.94
N SER A 100 -0.20 14.75 2.75
CA SER A 100 -1.29 15.46 3.41
C SER A 100 -1.77 14.77 4.69
N ARG A 101 -1.01 13.79 5.22
CA ARG A 101 -1.33 13.01 6.44
C ARG A 101 -2.52 12.05 6.28
N ASN A 102 -2.95 11.75 5.04
CA ASN A 102 -3.98 10.75 4.84
C ASN A 102 -3.35 9.35 4.85
N ILE A 103 -4.06 8.39 5.43
CA ILE A 103 -3.69 6.97 5.43
C ILE A 103 -4.43 6.27 4.30
N TRP A 104 -3.66 5.68 3.40
CA TRP A 104 -4.12 4.87 2.30
C TRP A 104 -4.07 3.40 2.69
N ILE A 105 -5.19 2.72 2.50
CA ILE A 105 -5.44 1.35 2.96
C ILE A 105 -5.78 0.53 1.73
N GLY A 106 -4.91 -0.41 1.37
CA GLY A 106 -5.17 -1.41 0.35
C GLY A 106 -5.60 -2.72 1.00
N SER A 107 -6.82 -3.15 0.69
CA SER A 107 -7.41 -4.40 1.17
C SER A 107 -7.90 -5.26 0.01
N SER A 108 -8.30 -6.50 0.28
CA SER A 108 -8.89 -7.35 -0.76
C SER A 108 -10.08 -6.67 -1.44
N HIS A 109 -10.35 -7.06 -2.69
CA HIS A 109 -11.46 -6.53 -3.47
C HIS A 109 -12.81 -6.68 -2.72
N PRO A 110 -13.79 -5.76 -2.90
CA PRO A 110 -15.10 -5.87 -2.26
C PRO A 110 -15.81 -7.21 -2.48
N GLN A 111 -15.66 -7.80 -3.68
CA GLN A 111 -16.22 -9.14 -3.98
C GLN A 111 -15.62 -10.27 -3.11
N ALA A 112 -14.45 -10.07 -2.51
CA ALA A 112 -13.80 -11.01 -1.59
C ALA A 112 -13.98 -10.61 -0.11
N GLY A 113 -14.87 -9.66 0.18
CA GLY A 113 -15.17 -9.20 1.54
C GLY A 113 -14.21 -8.15 2.11
N GLY A 114 -13.32 -7.58 1.30
CA GLY A 114 -12.53 -6.40 1.69
C GLY A 114 -13.20 -5.10 1.26
N LYS A 115 -12.44 -4.00 1.25
CA LYS A 115 -12.93 -2.66 0.87
C LYS A 115 -12.18 -2.07 -0.33
N GLY A 116 -11.32 -2.85 -0.98
CA GLY A 116 -10.46 -2.36 -2.05
C GLY A 116 -9.49 -1.29 -1.54
N LEU A 117 -9.39 -0.18 -2.27
CA LEU A 117 -8.55 0.96 -1.91
C LEU A 117 -9.36 2.01 -1.16
N CYS A 118 -8.96 2.34 0.06
CA CYS A 118 -9.58 3.40 0.86
C CYS A 118 -8.56 4.48 1.25
N ARG A 119 -9.06 5.69 1.49
CA ARG A 119 -8.30 6.80 2.06
C ARG A 119 -8.97 7.27 3.35
N TYR A 120 -8.21 7.36 4.43
CA TYR A 120 -8.62 7.95 5.70
C TYR A 120 -7.91 9.29 5.92
N ASP A 121 -8.66 10.37 6.10
CA ASP A 121 -8.13 11.74 6.25
C ASP A 121 -7.95 12.19 7.71
N GLY A 122 -8.03 11.24 8.67
CA GLY A 122 -8.05 11.53 10.10
C GLY A 122 -9.46 11.78 10.67
N LYS A 123 -10.48 11.92 9.83
CA LYS A 123 -11.88 12.11 10.23
C LYS A 123 -12.84 11.16 9.51
N SER A 124 -12.64 10.96 8.21
CA SER A 124 -13.55 10.25 7.33
C SER A 124 -12.79 9.24 6.46
N LEU A 125 -13.45 8.12 6.17
CA LEU A 125 -12.99 7.12 5.23
C LEU A 125 -13.68 7.36 3.88
N THR A 126 -12.90 7.40 2.81
CA THR A 126 -13.38 7.44 1.42
C THR A 126 -12.96 6.15 0.73
N GLU A 127 -13.92 5.38 0.21
CA GLU A 127 -13.64 4.22 -0.63
C GLU A 127 -13.45 4.67 -2.08
N LEU A 128 -12.34 4.26 -2.71
CA LEU A 128 -12.07 4.54 -4.11
C LEU A 128 -12.49 3.32 -4.95
N VAL A 129 -13.49 3.53 -5.79
CA VAL A 129 -13.86 2.55 -6.82
C VAL A 129 -12.78 2.57 -7.89
N VAL A 130 -11.98 1.51 -7.90
CA VAL A 130 -10.92 1.31 -8.90
C VAL A 130 -11.36 0.25 -9.90
N PRO A 131 -11.03 0.40 -11.20
CA PRO A 131 -11.57 -0.44 -12.25
C PRO A 131 -11.02 -1.87 -12.22
N ASN A 132 -9.78 -2.05 -11.75
CA ASN A 132 -9.03 -3.30 -11.84
C ASN A 132 -7.99 -3.42 -10.71
N PHE A 133 -7.20 -4.51 -10.72
CA PHE A 133 -6.08 -4.70 -9.82
C PHE A 133 -4.99 -3.65 -10.06
N ILE A 134 -4.58 -2.95 -8.99
CA ILE A 134 -3.50 -1.95 -9.03
C ILE A 134 -2.18 -2.70 -9.07
N MET A 135 -1.44 -2.59 -10.18
CA MET A 135 -0.09 -3.13 -10.30
C MET A 135 0.93 -2.22 -9.60
N TYR A 136 0.72 -0.91 -9.70
CA TYR A 136 1.65 0.07 -9.19
C TYR A 136 0.91 1.33 -8.75
N LEU A 137 1.34 1.92 -7.64
CA LEU A 137 0.82 3.15 -7.06
C LEU A 137 1.99 4.05 -6.67
N ARG A 138 1.94 5.33 -7.04
CA ARG A 138 2.94 6.31 -6.62
C ARG A 138 2.34 7.68 -6.41
N GLN A 139 2.68 8.31 -5.29
CA GLN A 139 2.38 9.73 -5.09
C GLN A 139 3.33 10.62 -5.91
N THR A 140 2.77 11.56 -6.67
CA THR A 140 3.52 12.58 -7.41
C THR A 140 4.02 13.67 -6.47
N LYS A 141 4.95 14.51 -6.94
CA LYS A 141 5.44 15.68 -6.17
C LYS A 141 4.31 16.67 -5.84
N LYS A 142 3.26 16.72 -6.67
CA LYS A 142 2.08 17.58 -6.47
C LYS A 142 1.06 17.00 -5.49
N GLY A 143 1.27 15.75 -5.04
CA GLY A 143 0.39 15.07 -4.10
C GLY A 143 -0.68 14.18 -4.75
N ASP A 144 -0.85 14.24 -6.07
CA ASP A 144 -1.70 13.30 -6.82
C ASP A 144 -1.15 11.87 -6.69
N PHE A 145 -1.98 10.88 -6.98
CA PHE A 145 -1.54 9.50 -7.16
C PHE A 145 -1.60 9.09 -8.62
N LEU A 146 -0.50 8.51 -9.11
CA LEU A 146 -0.48 7.76 -10.35
C LEU A 146 -0.68 6.28 -10.02
N MET A 147 -1.58 5.66 -10.76
CA MET A 147 -1.91 4.24 -10.65
C MET A 147 -1.77 3.57 -12.00
N ALA A 148 -1.15 2.41 -12.03
CA ALA A 148 -1.16 1.52 -13.18
C ALA A 148 -1.95 0.26 -12.85
N PHE A 149 -2.81 -0.17 -13.76
CA PHE A 149 -3.70 -1.31 -13.61
C PHE A 149 -3.41 -2.37 -14.65
N ASN A 150 -3.57 -3.65 -14.28
CA ASN A 150 -3.58 -4.74 -15.26
C ASN A 150 -5.01 -4.90 -15.78
N ASN A 151 -5.20 -4.87 -17.10
CA ASN A 151 -6.53 -5.04 -17.69
C ASN A 151 -6.78 -6.54 -17.94
N TYR A 152 -7.29 -7.26 -16.94
CA TYR A 152 -7.71 -8.66 -17.12
C TYR A 152 -9.00 -8.75 -17.96
N PRO A 153 -9.19 -9.75 -18.86
CA PRO A 153 -8.32 -10.88 -19.21
C PRO A 153 -7.27 -10.60 -20.30
N ALA A 154 -7.20 -9.38 -20.82
CA ALA A 154 -6.26 -8.98 -21.86
C ALA A 154 -4.85 -8.79 -21.26
N LYS A 155 -4.14 -9.91 -21.07
CA LYS A 155 -2.81 -10.02 -20.43
C LYS A 155 -1.70 -9.14 -21.02
N GLU A 156 -1.96 -8.32 -22.04
CA GLU A 156 -0.99 -7.43 -22.69
C GLU A 156 -1.32 -5.94 -22.49
N ASN A 157 -2.33 -5.62 -21.67
CA ASN A 157 -2.84 -4.26 -21.53
C ASN A 157 -2.68 -3.73 -20.11
N PHE A 158 -2.28 -2.47 -20.01
CA PHE A 158 -2.39 -1.70 -18.78
C PHE A 158 -3.15 -0.40 -19.03
N SER A 159 -3.75 0.12 -17.98
CA SER A 159 -4.31 1.47 -17.95
C SER A 159 -3.64 2.28 -16.87
N MET A 160 -3.47 3.59 -17.11
CA MET A 160 -2.94 4.53 -16.13
C MET A 160 -4.03 5.50 -15.71
N PHE A 161 -4.17 5.71 -14.41
CA PHE A 161 -5.08 6.70 -13.84
C PHE A 161 -4.36 7.67 -12.93
N ARG A 162 -4.91 8.87 -12.83
CA ARG A 162 -4.56 9.89 -11.84
C ARG A 162 -5.66 10.00 -10.82
N TYR A 163 -5.30 10.09 -9.55
CA TYR A 163 -6.21 10.53 -8.50
C TYR A 163 -5.71 11.83 -7.87
N ASN A 164 -6.52 12.89 -7.95
CA ASN A 164 -6.18 14.24 -7.45
C ASN A 164 -6.69 14.52 -6.02
N GLY A 165 -7.10 13.48 -5.28
CA GLY A 165 -7.72 13.64 -3.97
C GLY A 165 -9.25 13.72 -3.98
N LYS A 166 -9.87 13.80 -5.17
CA LYS A 166 -11.33 13.82 -5.35
C LYS A 166 -11.80 12.88 -6.46
N THR A 167 -11.15 12.93 -7.62
CA THR A 167 -11.58 12.20 -8.83
C THR A 167 -10.47 11.28 -9.31
N LEU A 168 -10.86 10.07 -9.69
CA LEU A 168 -10.02 9.13 -10.42
C LEU A 168 -10.24 9.36 -11.92
N THR A 169 -9.19 9.76 -12.63
CA THR A 169 -9.25 10.12 -14.05
C THR A 169 -8.33 9.20 -14.84
N GLU A 170 -8.84 8.55 -15.87
CA GLU A 170 -8.04 7.79 -16.81
C GLU A 170 -7.13 8.74 -17.59
N ILE A 171 -5.82 8.49 -17.55
CA ILE A 171 -4.81 9.25 -18.32
C ILE A 171 -4.43 8.47 -19.60
N TYR A 172 -4.60 7.15 -19.55
CA TYR A 172 -4.25 6.25 -20.64
C TYR A 172 -4.94 4.89 -20.49
N ALA A 173 -5.54 4.37 -21.56
CA ALA A 173 -6.09 3.02 -21.64
C ALA A 173 -6.06 2.50 -23.08
N GLU A 174 -4.89 2.12 -23.57
CA GLU A 174 -4.76 1.45 -24.87
C GLU A 174 -3.85 0.22 -24.80
N THR A 175 -4.10 -0.72 -25.71
CA THR A 175 -3.27 -1.90 -25.98
C THR A 175 -1.90 -1.47 -26.50
N GLN A 176 -0.83 -1.85 -25.80
CA GLN A 176 0.55 -1.70 -26.31
C GLN A 176 1.23 -3.07 -26.16
N PRO A 177 1.06 -3.98 -27.13
CA PRO A 177 1.66 -5.32 -27.09
C PRO A 177 3.20 -5.29 -26.92
N GLU A 178 3.83 -4.21 -27.38
CA GLU A 178 5.25 -3.91 -27.19
C GLU A 178 5.63 -3.63 -25.72
N ILE A 179 4.68 -3.22 -24.87
CA ILE A 179 4.88 -3.06 -23.43
C ILE A 179 4.48 -4.37 -22.75
N ASN A 180 5.48 -5.13 -22.29
CA ASN A 180 5.20 -6.20 -21.34
C ASN A 180 4.52 -5.56 -20.11
N PRO A 181 3.32 -6.02 -19.69
CA PRO A 181 2.48 -5.35 -18.69
C PRO A 181 3.15 -5.18 -17.31
N ALA A 182 4.31 -5.80 -17.08
CA ALA A 182 5.06 -5.61 -15.85
C ALA A 182 5.64 -4.19 -15.77
N ILE A 183 4.91 -3.28 -15.10
CA ILE A 183 5.42 -1.97 -14.67
C ILE A 183 6.14 -2.15 -13.33
N PHE A 184 7.45 -1.95 -13.33
CA PHE A 184 8.28 -2.10 -12.12
C PHE A 184 8.43 -0.80 -11.33
N GLY A 185 8.16 0.33 -11.97
CA GLY A 185 8.29 1.66 -11.38
C GLY A 185 7.63 2.70 -12.26
N MET A 186 7.10 3.76 -11.64
CA MET A 186 6.50 4.89 -12.34
C MET A 186 6.78 6.18 -11.58
N ILE A 187 7.12 7.25 -12.32
CA ILE A 187 7.38 8.58 -11.78
C ILE A 187 6.90 9.67 -12.74
N GLU A 188 6.45 10.79 -12.19
CA GLU A 188 6.14 12.00 -12.93
C GLU A 188 7.34 12.96 -12.90
N ASP A 189 7.78 13.44 -14.07
CA ASP A 189 8.80 14.48 -14.17
C ASP A 189 8.22 15.89 -14.00
N ASN A 190 9.09 16.90 -13.99
CA ASN A 190 8.65 18.29 -13.78
C ASN A 190 7.81 18.84 -14.96
N ASN A 191 7.86 18.21 -16.12
CA ASN A 191 7.09 18.55 -17.32
C ASN A 191 5.77 17.74 -17.41
N VAL A 192 5.41 17.01 -16.34
CA VAL A 192 4.21 16.16 -16.27
C VAL A 192 4.28 14.95 -17.21
N ASN A 193 5.48 14.59 -17.71
CA ASN A 193 5.64 13.33 -18.40
C ASN A 193 5.70 12.19 -17.37
N ILE A 194 5.12 11.05 -17.73
CA ILE A 194 5.11 9.85 -16.92
C ILE A 194 6.19 8.92 -17.44
N TRP A 195 7.20 8.69 -16.61
CA TRP A 195 8.26 7.72 -16.87
C TRP A 195 7.94 6.42 -16.17
N PHE A 196 8.10 5.29 -16.85
CA PHE A 196 7.90 3.99 -16.23
C PHE A 196 8.85 2.94 -16.79
N GLY A 197 9.27 2.03 -15.89
CA GLY A 197 10.14 0.91 -16.22
C GLY A 197 9.32 -0.32 -16.56
N THR A 198 9.71 -1.00 -17.63
CA THR A 198 9.10 -2.23 -18.13
C THR A 198 10.14 -3.34 -18.21
N ALA A 199 9.72 -4.57 -18.49
CA ALA A 199 10.67 -5.67 -18.76
C ALA A 199 11.50 -5.50 -20.04
N ARG A 200 11.19 -4.47 -20.85
CA ARG A 200 11.83 -4.19 -22.15
C ARG A 200 12.57 -2.85 -22.18
N GLY A 201 12.76 -2.22 -21.02
CA GLY A 201 13.44 -0.93 -20.90
C GLY A 201 12.53 0.16 -20.34
N ILE A 202 12.91 1.42 -20.59
CA ILE A 202 12.27 2.60 -20.02
C ILE A 202 11.33 3.23 -21.06
N CYS A 203 10.16 3.66 -20.61
CA CYS A 203 9.20 4.37 -21.45
C CYS A 203 8.85 5.72 -20.83
N CYS A 204 8.63 6.73 -21.68
CA CYS A 204 8.17 8.06 -21.30
C CYS A 204 6.90 8.42 -22.07
N TYR A 205 5.82 8.71 -21.34
CA TYR A 205 4.54 9.16 -21.87
C TYR A 205 4.33 10.65 -21.59
N ASN A 206 4.13 11.44 -22.65
CA ASN A 206 3.93 12.89 -22.54
C ASN A 206 2.43 13.31 -22.54
N GLY A 207 1.51 12.36 -22.40
CA GLY A 207 0.07 12.60 -22.52
C GLY A 207 -0.49 12.46 -23.94
N LYS A 208 0.36 12.19 -24.94
CA LYS A 208 -0.03 11.97 -26.34
C LYS A 208 0.71 10.81 -27.00
N THR A 209 2.01 10.70 -26.77
CA THR A 209 2.88 9.70 -27.40
C THR A 209 3.82 9.06 -26.39
N PHE A 210 4.25 7.84 -26.70
CA PHE A 210 5.29 7.12 -25.98
C PHE A 210 6.65 7.30 -26.66
N ASN A 211 7.68 7.49 -25.86
CA ASN A 211 9.08 7.42 -26.28
C ASN A 211 9.74 6.25 -25.55
N TYR A 212 10.36 5.36 -26.31
CA TYR A 212 10.98 4.13 -25.81
C TYR A 212 12.51 4.28 -25.76
N PHE A 213 13.10 3.84 -24.65
CA PHE A 213 14.53 3.85 -24.41
C PHE A 213 14.96 2.41 -24.08
N GLN A 214 15.67 1.79 -25.03
CA GLN A 214 16.23 0.43 -24.92
C GLN A 214 17.66 0.47 -24.39
#